data_AF-A0A1L3NGP8-F1
#
_entry.id   AF-A0A1L3NGP8-F1
#
_cell.length_a   1.000
_cell.length_b   1.000
_cell.length_c   1.000
_cell.angle_alpha   90.00
_cell.angle_beta   90.00
_cell.angle_gamma   90.00
#
_symmetry.space_group_name_H-M   'P 1'
#
loop_
_entity.id
_entity.type
_entity.pdbx_description
1 polymer ?
#
loop_
_entity_poly.entity_id
_entity_poly.type
_entity_poly.pdbx_seq_one_letter_code
_entity_poly.pdbx_strand_id
1 'polypeptide(L)'
;MSKKCLLLCNRHNSIYGDNWCLWWGERESKSGYTSDIRLAHRFNEEEIKGYAEKGYDIPVPIDVIGVLEEYEPKETYNKNLRVMIEKGTLNELMGLELKPLFPDDEIICPNCGSCHYKEDFDYMGNEILICKECEYEFSEDDL
;
A
#
# COMPACT_ATOMS: atom_id res chain seq x y z
N MET A 1 -4.93 4.90 -29.78
CA MET A 1 -5.68 5.02 -28.51
C MET A 1 -4.80 5.79 -27.54
N SER A 2 -5.38 6.70 -26.74
CA SER A 2 -4.63 7.38 -25.67
C SER A 2 -4.17 6.33 -24.67
N LYS A 3 -2.94 6.42 -24.16
CA LYS A 3 -2.51 5.53 -23.08
C LYS A 3 -3.43 5.73 -21.87
N LYS A 4 -3.85 4.61 -21.27
CA LYS A 4 -4.70 4.60 -20.09
C LYS A 4 -3.87 4.32 -18.86
N CYS A 5 -4.23 4.96 -17.77
CA CYS A 5 -3.59 4.79 -16.47
C CYS A 5 -4.64 4.53 -15.40
N LEU A 6 -4.23 3.82 -14.36
CA LEU A 6 -4.87 3.96 -13.06
C LEU A 6 -4.22 5.14 -12.34
N LEU A 7 -4.97 5.80 -11.46
CA LEU A 7 -4.44 6.90 -10.67
C LEU A 7 -4.30 6.44 -9.21
N LEU A 8 -3.06 6.22 -8.78
CA LEU A 8 -2.73 5.80 -7.42
C LEU A 8 -2.90 7.00 -6.48
N CYS A 9 -3.69 6.84 -5.42
CA CYS A 9 -3.79 7.79 -4.33
C CYS A 9 -2.74 7.44 -3.26
N ASN A 10 -1.71 8.28 -3.11
CA ASN A 10 -0.68 8.09 -2.08
C ASN A 10 -0.93 8.91 -0.80
N ARG A 11 -2.12 9.50 -0.64
CA ARG A 11 -2.50 10.30 0.56
C ARG A 11 -3.28 9.52 1.60
N HIS A 12 -3.90 8.43 1.18
CA HIS A 12 -4.82 7.66 2.00
C HIS A 12 -4.46 6.19 1.91
N ASN A 13 -4.71 5.47 2.99
CA ASN A 13 -4.49 4.04 3.03
C ASN A 13 -5.71 3.28 2.52
N SER A 14 -5.47 2.07 2.04
CA SER A 14 -6.55 1.16 1.73
C SER A 14 -7.30 0.77 3.00
N ILE A 15 -8.62 0.55 2.88
CA ILE A 15 -9.41 -0.06 3.95
C ILE A 15 -8.97 -1.49 4.28
N TYR A 16 -8.16 -2.11 3.42
CA TYR A 16 -7.62 -3.46 3.59
C TYR A 16 -6.22 -3.48 4.20
N GLY A 17 -5.70 -2.32 4.62
CA GLY A 17 -4.38 -2.16 5.23
C GLY A 17 -3.41 -1.39 4.34
N ASP A 18 -2.36 -0.86 4.96
CA ASP A 18 -1.51 0.16 4.35
C ASP A 18 -0.65 -0.37 3.20
N ASN A 19 -0.34 -1.68 3.19
CA ASN A 19 0.45 -2.33 2.14
C ASN A 19 -0.25 -2.35 0.77
N TRP A 20 -1.57 -2.14 0.72
CA TRP A 20 -2.34 -2.22 -0.51
C TRP A 20 -2.50 -0.87 -1.19
N CYS A 21 -2.37 -0.88 -2.52
CA CYS A 21 -2.60 0.30 -3.34
C CYS A 21 -4.07 0.74 -3.26
N LEU A 22 -4.26 2.07 -3.25
CA LEU A 22 -5.58 2.69 -3.31
C LEU A 22 -5.69 3.47 -4.62
N TRP A 23 -6.71 3.18 -5.41
CA TRP A 23 -6.92 3.77 -6.73
C TRP A 23 -8.08 4.76 -6.70
N TRP A 24 -7.95 5.83 -7.46
CA TRP A 24 -9.03 6.79 -7.66
C TRP A 24 -10.15 6.24 -8.55
N GLY A 25 -11.37 6.44 -8.09
CA GLY A 25 -12.59 6.15 -8.84
C GLY A 25 -12.85 4.67 -9.07
N GLU A 26 -14.06 4.41 -9.56
CA GLU A 26 -14.51 3.12 -10.06
C GLU A 26 -14.88 3.22 -11.56
N ARG A 27 -15.11 2.08 -12.20
CA ARG A 27 -15.47 1.94 -13.62
C ARG A 27 -16.49 2.99 -14.09
N GLU A 28 -17.55 3.21 -13.31
CA GLU A 28 -18.66 4.10 -13.66
C GLU A 28 -18.55 5.52 -13.05
N SER A 29 -17.55 5.76 -12.19
CA SER A 29 -17.44 7.00 -11.41
C SER A 29 -16.00 7.41 -11.19
N LYS A 30 -15.63 8.62 -11.60
CA LYS A 30 -14.28 9.19 -11.40
C LYS A 30 -14.01 9.61 -9.93
N SER A 31 -15.01 9.46 -9.06
CA SER A 31 -14.95 9.86 -7.65
C SER A 31 -14.88 8.66 -6.72
N GLY A 32 -14.36 8.88 -5.52
CA GLY A 32 -14.18 7.82 -4.51
C GLY A 32 -12.88 7.05 -4.72
N TYR A 33 -12.77 5.92 -4.03
CA TYR A 33 -11.57 5.10 -4.02
C TYR A 33 -11.91 3.61 -4.04
N THR A 34 -11.04 2.82 -4.64
CA THR A 34 -11.11 1.35 -4.59
C THR A 34 -9.71 0.75 -4.57
N SER A 35 -9.54 -0.39 -3.92
CA SER A 35 -8.32 -1.20 -4.02
C SER A 35 -8.46 -2.36 -5.00
N ASP A 36 -9.67 -2.66 -5.46
CA ASP A 36 -9.86 -3.70 -6.48
C ASP A 36 -9.55 -3.17 -7.86
N ILE A 37 -8.46 -3.65 -8.45
CA ILE A 37 -7.97 -3.19 -9.74
C ILE A 37 -8.97 -3.42 -10.88
N ARG A 38 -9.84 -4.42 -10.76
CA ARG A 38 -10.84 -4.72 -11.78
C ARG A 38 -11.95 -3.66 -11.80
N LEU A 39 -12.13 -2.95 -10.69
CA LEU A 39 -13.13 -1.90 -10.54
C LEU A 39 -12.54 -0.51 -10.71
N ALA A 40 -11.22 -0.33 -10.53
CA ALA A 40 -10.54 0.96 -10.61
C ALA A 40 -10.76 1.68 -11.94
N HIS A 41 -10.96 3.01 -11.89
CA HIS A 41 -11.19 3.79 -13.09
C HIS A 41 -9.92 3.91 -13.97
N ARG A 42 -10.07 3.70 -15.28
CA ARG A 42 -9.01 3.84 -16.29
C ARG A 42 -9.04 5.22 -16.95
N PHE A 43 -8.25 6.13 -16.39
CA PHE A 43 -8.12 7.51 -16.86
C PHE A 43 -7.29 7.60 -18.14
N ASN A 44 -7.63 8.53 -19.02
CA ASN A 44 -6.75 8.99 -20.09
C ASN A 44 -5.89 10.18 -19.61
N GLU A 45 -4.92 10.60 -20.44
CA GLU A 45 -4.00 11.69 -20.10
C GLU A 45 -4.68 13.04 -19.86
N GLU A 46 -5.77 13.35 -20.57
CA GLU A 46 -6.51 14.60 -20.38
C GLU A 46 -7.22 14.64 -19.02
N GLU A 47 -7.81 13.51 -18.61
CA GLU A 47 -8.50 13.39 -17.33
C GLU A 47 -7.52 13.52 -16.16
N ILE A 48 -6.31 12.96 -16.29
CA ILE A 48 -5.27 13.01 -15.24
C ILE A 48 -4.77 14.43 -14.98
N LYS A 49 -4.76 15.31 -15.99
CA LYS A 49 -4.33 16.71 -15.80
C LYS A 49 -5.12 17.42 -14.70
N GLY A 50 -6.40 17.06 -14.50
CA GLY A 50 -7.23 17.61 -13.43
C GLY A 50 -6.83 17.15 -12.01
N TYR A 51 -6.01 16.11 -11.89
CA TYR A 51 -5.53 15.55 -10.63
C TYR A 51 -4.03 15.84 -10.38
N ALA A 52 -3.28 16.17 -11.44
CA ALA A 52 -1.83 16.39 -11.40
C ALA A 52 -1.39 17.56 -10.50
N GLU A 53 -2.26 18.53 -10.22
CA GLU A 53 -1.91 19.72 -9.42
C GLU A 53 -1.53 19.41 -7.97
N LYS A 54 -1.81 18.21 -7.46
CA LYS A 54 -1.59 17.89 -6.04
C LYS A 54 -0.33 17.08 -5.75
N GLY A 55 0.43 16.58 -6.73
CA GLY A 55 1.72 15.89 -6.51
C GLY A 55 1.70 14.57 -5.73
N TYR A 56 0.59 14.24 -5.04
CA TYR A 56 0.43 13.02 -4.25
C TYR A 56 -0.29 11.88 -4.99
N ASP A 57 -0.85 12.17 -6.17
CA ASP A 57 -1.55 11.19 -6.99
C ASP A 57 -0.64 10.78 -8.15
N ILE A 58 -0.36 9.49 -8.29
CA ILE A 58 0.66 8.97 -9.20
C ILE A 58 -0.03 8.21 -10.34
N PRO A 59 0.11 8.66 -11.60
CA PRO A 59 -0.37 7.92 -12.76
C PRO A 59 0.41 6.61 -12.95
N VAL A 60 -0.28 5.48 -12.91
CA VAL A 60 0.28 4.15 -13.16
C VAL A 60 -0.26 3.63 -14.49
N PRO A 61 0.57 3.53 -15.54
CA PRO A 61 0.15 2.99 -16.83
C PRO A 61 -0.37 1.55 -16.70
N ILE A 62 -1.50 1.24 -17.33
CA ILE A 62 -2.12 -0.09 -17.19
C ILE A 62 -1.27 -1.23 -17.79
N ASP A 63 -0.41 -0.91 -18.74
CA ASP A 63 0.53 -1.84 -19.38
C ASP A 63 1.67 -2.25 -18.44
N VAL A 64 2.07 -1.40 -17.50
CA VAL A 64 3.09 -1.74 -16.48
C VAL A 64 2.61 -2.84 -15.55
N ILE A 65 1.33 -2.80 -15.18
CA ILE A 65 0.69 -3.75 -14.25
C ILE A 65 -0.01 -4.91 -14.98
N GLY A 66 0.05 -4.95 -16.32
CA GLY A 66 -0.53 -6.03 -17.12
C GLY A 66 -2.07 -6.06 -17.17
N VAL A 67 -2.73 -4.92 -16.98
CA VAL A 67 -4.20 -4.82 -17.01
C VAL A 67 -4.68 -4.34 -18.37
N LEU A 68 -5.74 -4.98 -18.88
CA LEU A 68 -6.38 -4.62 -20.15
C LEU A 68 -7.11 -3.27 -20.04
N GLU A 69 -7.25 -2.57 -21.16
CA GLU A 69 -8.02 -1.31 -21.22
C GLU A 69 -9.54 -1.55 -21.08
N GLU A 70 -10.02 -2.68 -21.57
CA GLU A 70 -11.43 -3.07 -21.45
C GLU A 70 -11.70 -3.73 -20.09
N TYR A 71 -12.86 -3.41 -19.51
CA TYR A 71 -13.26 -4.02 -18.24
C TYR A 71 -13.81 -5.40 -18.52
N GLU A 72 -13.52 -6.33 -17.61
CA GLU A 72 -14.23 -7.59 -17.57
C GLU A 72 -15.75 -7.34 -17.46
N PRO A 73 -16.60 -8.12 -18.15
CA PRO A 73 -18.05 -8.07 -17.97
C PRO A 73 -18.44 -8.29 -16.50
N LYS A 74 -19.44 -7.57 -15.99
CA LYS A 74 -19.87 -7.69 -14.59
C LYS A 74 -20.46 -9.08 -14.30
N GLU A 75 -20.90 -9.78 -15.34
CA GLU A 75 -21.50 -11.10 -15.31
C GLU A 75 -20.46 -12.21 -15.05
N THR A 76 -19.20 -12.00 -15.42
CA THR A 76 -18.12 -12.97 -15.20
C THR A 76 -17.32 -12.67 -13.91
N TYR A 77 -17.48 -11.46 -13.38
CA TYR A 77 -16.88 -11.02 -12.14
C TYR A 77 -17.45 -11.73 -10.91
N ASN A 78 -16.60 -12.47 -10.19
CA ASN A 78 -16.94 -12.97 -8.86
C ASN A 78 -16.78 -11.86 -7.81
N LYS A 79 -17.92 -11.37 -7.31
CA LYS A 79 -17.99 -10.30 -6.30
C LYS A 79 -17.42 -10.62 -4.92
N ASN A 80 -17.14 -11.89 -4.64
CA ASN A 80 -16.54 -12.30 -3.37
C ASN A 80 -15.01 -12.28 -3.42
N LEU A 81 -14.42 -12.18 -4.61
CA LEU A 81 -12.98 -12.03 -4.76
C LEU A 81 -12.60 -10.56 -4.87
N ARG A 82 -11.39 -10.22 -4.45
CA ARG A 82 -10.75 -8.92 -4.66
C ARG A 82 -9.40 -9.16 -5.30
N VAL A 83 -9.03 -8.31 -6.26
CA VAL A 83 -7.70 -8.34 -6.89
C VAL A 83 -7.04 -7.01 -6.57
N MET A 84 -6.02 -7.07 -5.72
CA MET A 84 -5.32 -5.89 -5.20
C MET A 84 -3.85 -5.94 -5.60
N ILE A 85 -3.19 -4.79 -5.58
CA ILE A 85 -1.76 -4.67 -5.84
C ILE A 85 -1.09 -4.15 -4.58
N GLU A 86 0.01 -4.78 -4.17
CA GLU A 86 0.85 -4.31 -3.09
C GLU A 86 1.66 -3.09 -3.53
N LYS A 87 1.84 -2.11 -2.64
CA LYS A 87 2.66 -0.93 -2.91
C LYS A 87 4.11 -1.32 -3.25
N GLY A 88 4.63 -2.38 -2.64
CA GLY A 88 5.95 -2.94 -2.94
C GLY A 88 6.10 -3.38 -4.40
N THR A 89 5.08 -4.01 -4.98
CA THR A 89 5.09 -4.38 -6.40
C THR A 89 5.24 -3.15 -7.30
N LEU A 90 4.57 -2.04 -6.98
CA LEU A 90 4.74 -0.80 -7.76
C LEU A 90 6.10 -0.14 -7.54
N ASN A 91 6.67 -0.24 -6.34
CA ASN A 91 8.03 0.22 -6.08
C ASN A 91 9.03 -0.50 -7.01
N GLU A 92 8.94 -1.82 -7.13
CA GLU A 92 9.80 -2.61 -8.02
C GLU A 92 9.56 -2.30 -9.51
N LEU A 93 8.29 -2.22 -9.94
CA LEU A 93 7.94 -2.05 -11.36
C LEU A 93 8.23 -0.64 -11.89
N MET A 94 8.13 0.38 -11.03
CA MET A 94 8.18 1.79 -11.45
C MET A 94 9.28 2.60 -10.76
N GLY A 95 10.09 1.98 -9.89
CA GLY A 95 11.11 2.69 -9.11
C GLY A 95 10.51 3.72 -8.15
N LEU A 96 9.34 3.42 -7.59
CA LEU A 96 8.67 4.28 -6.62
C LEU A 96 9.15 3.98 -5.20
N GLU A 97 8.88 4.92 -4.28
CA GLU A 97 9.16 4.77 -2.84
C GLU A 97 7.86 4.90 -2.04
N LEU A 98 6.82 4.18 -2.48
CA LEU A 98 5.53 4.14 -1.80
C LEU A 98 5.69 3.43 -0.46
N LYS A 99 5.23 4.07 0.62
CA LYS A 99 5.12 3.42 1.93
C LYS A 99 3.73 2.78 2.10
N PRO A 100 3.60 1.62 2.77
CA PRO A 100 4.65 0.78 3.37
C PRO A 100 4.76 -0.59 2.68
N LEU A 101 5.95 -1.20 2.77
CA LEU A 101 6.12 -2.61 2.41
C LEU A 101 5.72 -3.55 3.55
N PHE A 102 5.82 -3.15 4.83
CA PHE A 102 5.09 -3.65 6.02
C PHE A 102 5.28 -2.63 7.16
N PRO A 103 4.24 -2.15 7.88
CA PRO A 103 4.40 -1.46 9.16
C PRO A 103 3.72 -2.29 10.25
N ASP A 104 4.38 -3.35 10.70
CA ASP A 104 4.22 -3.69 12.11
C ASP A 104 5.15 -2.71 12.82
N ASP A 105 4.71 -2.07 13.90
CA ASP A 105 5.54 -1.15 14.66
C ASP A 105 6.94 -1.74 14.78
N GLU A 106 7.91 -1.25 13.99
CA GLU A 106 9.26 -1.78 14.05
C GLU A 106 9.70 -1.41 15.45
N ILE A 107 9.73 -2.39 16.33
CA ILE A 107 10.16 -2.23 17.70
C ILE A 107 11.63 -1.89 17.61
N ILE A 108 11.90 -0.59 17.64
CA ILE A 108 13.25 -0.04 17.60
C ILE A 108 13.74 -0.01 19.04
N CYS A 109 14.86 -0.67 19.29
CA CYS A 109 15.53 -0.59 20.56
C CYS A 109 15.82 0.88 20.91
N PRO A 110 15.27 1.42 22.02
CA PRO A 110 15.39 2.85 22.35
C PRO A 110 16.84 3.25 22.69
N ASN A 111 17.71 2.28 22.98
CA ASN A 111 19.11 2.51 23.28
C ASN A 111 19.99 2.62 22.02
N CYS A 112 19.78 1.77 21.00
CA CYS A 112 20.72 1.65 19.87
C CYS A 112 20.10 1.82 18.48
N GLY A 113 18.77 1.90 18.36
CA GLY A 113 18.11 2.08 17.07
C GLY A 113 17.98 0.80 16.23
N SER A 114 18.38 -0.38 16.74
CA SER A 114 18.24 -1.66 16.04
C SER A 114 16.81 -2.21 16.14
N CYS A 115 16.34 -2.87 15.08
CA CYS A 115 15.08 -3.61 15.04
C CYS A 115 15.25 -5.13 15.28
N HIS A 116 16.45 -5.58 15.65
CA HIS A 116 16.71 -6.98 15.97
C HIS A 116 16.50 -7.25 17.47
N TYR A 117 15.43 -7.94 17.83
CA TYR A 117 15.16 -8.33 19.22
C TYR A 117 14.76 -9.81 19.36
N LYS A 118 14.69 -10.27 20.61
CA LYS A 118 13.99 -11.50 21.03
C LYS A 118 12.97 -11.15 22.10
N GLU A 119 11.87 -11.89 22.14
CA GLU A 119 10.88 -11.85 23.21
C GLU A 119 11.34 -12.76 24.36
N ASP A 120 11.14 -12.31 25.60
CA ASP A 120 11.42 -13.04 26.83
C ASP A 120 10.43 -12.64 27.94
N PHE A 121 10.54 -13.23 29.12
CA PHE A 121 9.75 -12.85 30.29
C PHE A 121 10.65 -12.43 31.45
N ASP A 122 10.28 -11.35 32.14
CA ASP A 122 10.96 -10.96 33.37
C ASP A 122 10.66 -11.93 34.53
N TYR A 123 11.31 -11.73 35.68
CA TYR A 123 11.10 -12.55 36.87
C TYR A 123 9.69 -12.42 37.49
N MET A 124 8.91 -11.41 37.08
CA MET A 124 7.52 -11.19 37.47
C MET A 124 6.52 -11.78 36.47
N GLY A 125 7.01 -12.30 35.33
CA GLY A 125 6.21 -12.88 34.26
C GLY A 125 5.66 -11.87 33.25
N ASN A 126 6.21 -10.65 33.20
CA ASN A 126 5.84 -9.67 32.17
C ASN A 126 6.64 -9.93 30.89
N GLU A 127 6.00 -9.72 29.74
CA GLU A 127 6.67 -9.79 28.43
C GLU A 127 7.69 -8.64 28.31
N ILE A 128 8.92 -9.00 27.90
CA ILE A 128 10.01 -8.06 27.65
C ILE A 128 10.67 -8.36 26.30
N LEU A 129 11.30 -7.34 25.74
CA LEU A 129 12.01 -7.38 24.48
C LEU A 129 13.49 -7.14 24.73
N ILE A 130 14.35 -8.01 24.22
CA ILE A 130 15.80 -7.95 24.41
C ILE A 130 16.46 -7.70 23.06
N CYS A 131 17.13 -6.57 22.92
CA CYS A 131 17.87 -6.22 21.70
C CYS A 131 19.05 -7.18 21.48
N LYS A 132 19.14 -7.78 20.29
CA LYS A 132 20.21 -8.73 19.94
C LYS A 132 21.57 -8.06 19.68
N GLU A 133 21.59 -6.75 19.45
CA GLU A 133 22.81 -5.99 19.14
C GLU A 133 23.47 -5.38 20.39
N CYS A 134 22.67 -4.93 21.37
CA CYS A 134 23.16 -4.24 22.56
C CYS A 134 22.67 -4.83 23.89
N GLU A 135 21.90 -5.92 23.85
CA GLU A 135 21.36 -6.63 25.02
C GLU A 135 20.45 -5.78 25.92
N TYR A 136 19.98 -4.62 25.42
CA TYR A 136 19.07 -3.75 26.16
C TYR A 136 17.67 -4.37 26.24
N GLU A 137 17.11 -4.39 27.45
CA GLU A 137 15.78 -4.91 27.77
C GLU A 137 14.77 -3.75 27.86
N PHE A 138 13.62 -3.90 27.23
CA PHE A 138 12.56 -2.89 27.20
C PHE A 138 11.20 -3.53 26.94
N SER A 139 10.12 -2.84 27.30
CA SER A 139 8.74 -3.28 27.04
C SER A 139 8.13 -2.52 25.87
N GLU A 140 7.02 -3.03 25.32
CA GLU A 140 6.23 -2.27 24.33
C GLU A 140 5.68 -0.95 24.91
N ASP A 141 5.41 -0.91 26.22
CA ASP A 141 4.96 0.30 26.92
C ASP A 141 6.05 1.38 27.05
N ASP A 142 7.33 1.04 26.81
CA ASP A 142 8.47 1.96 26.86
C ASP A 142 8.74 2.67 25.50
N LEU A 143 8.00 2.33 24.45
CA LEU A 143 8.11 2.88 23.08
C LEU A 143 7.17 4.06 22.84
#